data_AF-A0A934YT77-F1
#
_entry.id   AF-A0A934YT77-F1
#
_cell.length_a   1.000
_cell.length_b   1.000
_cell.length_c   1.000
_cell.angle_alpha   90.00
_cell.angle_beta   90.00
_cell.angle_gamma   90.00
#
_symmetry.space_group_name_H-M   'P 1'
#
loop_
_entity.id
_entity.type
_entity.pdbx_description
1 polymer ?
#
loop_
_entity_poly.entity_id
_entity_poly.type
_entity_poly.pdbx_seq_one_letter_code
_entity_poly.pdbx_strand_id
1 'polypeptide(L)' 'MASTSLSLGSHWEKYIQTKIRSGRYGSVSEVVREALRAMEDHDKKLNALRGHLAQGESDAKNGKFVKDSSLKGLLGRSK' A
#
# COMPACT_ATOMS: atom_id res chain seq x y z
N MET A 1 11.98 -4.55 -23.99
CA MET A 1 12.08 -3.80 -22.72
C MET A 1 12.35 -2.35 -23.05
N ALA A 2 11.57 -1.41 -22.52
CA ALA A 2 11.85 0.02 -22.71
C ALA A 2 12.94 0.45 -21.71
N SER A 3 14.00 1.08 -22.19
CA SER A 3 15.07 1.65 -21.36
C SER A 3 14.85 3.16 -21.23
N THR A 4 14.62 3.62 -20.01
CA THR A 4 14.48 5.05 -19.69
C THR A 4 15.73 5.51 -18.97
N SER A 5 16.38 6.56 -19.46
CA SER A 5 17.49 7.22 -18.77
C SER A 5 16.92 8.19 -17.73
N LEU A 6 17.36 8.08 -16.49
CA LEU A 6 16.85 8.86 -15.37
C LEU A 6 18.00 9.34 -14.49
N SER A 7 18.02 10.62 -14.14
CA SER A 7 18.95 11.19 -13.16
C SER A 7 18.25 11.28 -11.80
N LEU A 8 18.77 10.58 -10.80
CA LEU A 8 18.17 10.47 -9.46
C LEU A 8 18.86 11.35 -8.42
N GLY A 9 20.04 11.88 -8.75
CA GLY A 9 20.86 12.65 -7.82
C GLY A 9 21.72 11.77 -6.90
N SER A 10 22.73 12.40 -6.32
CA SER A 10 23.86 11.72 -5.67
C SER A 10 23.49 10.88 -4.44
N HIS A 11 22.41 11.24 -3.73
CA HIS A 11 21.92 10.46 -2.59
C HIS A 11 21.40 9.09 -3.02
N TRP A 12 20.48 9.08 -3.98
CA TRP A 12 19.82 7.86 -4.45
C TRP A 12 20.78 6.96 -5.23
N GLU A 13 21.69 7.53 -6.01
CA GLU A 13 22.74 6.77 -6.69
C GLU A 13 23.62 6.01 -5.69
N LYS A 14 24.09 6.66 -4.61
CA LYS A 14 24.86 6.00 -3.55
C LYS A 14 24.07 4.91 -2.84
N TYR A 15 22.79 5.18 -2.56
CA TYR A 15 21.90 4.20 -1.94
C TYR A 15 21.73 2.95 -2.81
N ILE A 16 21.40 3.13 -4.10
CA ILE A 16 21.24 2.05 -5.07
C ILE A 16 22.54 1.26 -5.22
N GLN A 17 23.69 1.94 -5.35
CA GLN A 17 24.99 1.28 -5.42
C GLN A 17 25.27 0.42 -4.19
N THR A 18 24.90 0.89 -2.99
CA THR A 18 25.07 0.11 -1.76
C THR A 18 24.22 -1.16 -1.77
N LYS A 19 22.99 -1.09 -2.28
CA LYS A 19 22.09 -2.24 -2.41
C LYS A 19 22.53 -3.26 -3.47
N ILE A 20 23.15 -2.80 -4.55
CA ILE A 20 23.74 -3.68 -5.56
C ILE A 20 25.01 -4.34 -5.00
N ARG A 21 25.90 -3.56 -4.37
CA ARG A 21 27.13 -4.08 -3.74
C ARG A 21 26.87 -5.11 -2.64
N SER A 22 25.73 -5.02 -1.95
CA SER A 22 25.33 -6.04 -0.97
C SER A 22 24.85 -7.35 -1.60
N GLY A 23 24.83 -7.47 -2.94
CA GLY A 23 24.35 -8.65 -3.66
C GLY A 23 22.83 -8.82 -3.66
N ARG A 24 22.07 -7.86 -3.12
CA ARG A 24 20.60 -7.98 -3.01
C ARG A 24 19.90 -7.78 -4.35
N TYR A 25 20.51 -7.03 -5.26
CA TYR A 25 19.98 -6.76 -6.59
C TYR A 25 21.09 -6.84 -7.63
N GLY A 26 20.77 -7.37 -8.82
CA GLY A 26 21.72 -7.54 -9.92
C GLY A 26 21.87 -6.30 -10.81
N SER A 27 20.94 -5.34 -10.73
CA SER A 27 21.00 -4.11 -11.54
C SER A 27 20.25 -2.93 -10.93
N VAL A 28 20.59 -1.73 -11.37
CA VAL A 28 19.84 -0.50 -11.03
C VAL A 28 18.37 -0.63 -11.42
N SER A 29 18.09 -1.15 -12.62
CA SER A 29 16.72 -1.30 -13.12
C SER A 29 15.89 -2.25 -12.25
N GLU A 30 16.51 -3.24 -11.61
CA GLU A 30 15.82 -4.13 -10.68
C GLU A 30 15.45 -3.41 -9.38
N VAL A 31 16.37 -2.62 -8.82
CA VAL A 31 16.11 -1.79 -7.63
C VAL A 31 14.97 -0.82 -7.89
N VAL A 32 14.99 -0.14 -9.04
CA VAL A 32 13.97 0.84 -9.42
C VAL A 32 12.61 0.17 -9.61
N ARG A 33 12.55 -0.98 -10.30
CA ARG A 33 11.29 -1.72 -10.46
C ARG A 33 10.70 -2.12 -9.12
N GLU A 34 11.53 -2.57 -8.19
CA GLU A 34 11.03 -2.98 -6.89
C GLU A 34 10.56 -1.80 -6.03
N ALA A 35 11.27 -0.67 -6.09
CA ALA A 35 10.82 0.56 -5.46
C ALA A 35 9.45 1.02 -6.00
N LEU A 36 9.25 0.93 -7.33
CA LEU A 36 7.98 1.28 -7.96
C LEU A 36 6.84 0.34 -7.57
N ARG A 37 7.09 -0.98 -7.48
CA ARG A 37 6.09 -1.94 -7.00
C ARG A 37 5.68 -1.65 -5.55
N ALA A 38 6.65 -1.39 -4.68
CA ALA A 38 6.37 -1.05 -3.30
C ALA A 38 5.53 0.23 -3.18
N MET A 39 5.80 1.23 -4.02
CA MET A 39 5.01 2.47 -4.10
C MET A 39 3.58 2.20 -4.59
N GLU A 40 3.41 1.40 -5.65
CA GLU A 40 2.10 1.02 -6.17
C GLU A 40 1.26 0.26 -5.12
N ASP A 41 1.87 -0.67 -4.40
CA ASP A 41 1.19 -1.43 -3.34
C ASP A 41 0.78 -0.55 -2.16
N HIS A 42 1.62 0.43 -1.81
CA HIS A 42 1.29 1.42 -0.80
C HIS A 42 0.08 2.26 -1.22
N ASP A 43 0.08 2.77 -2.45
CA ASP A 43 -1.02 3.58 -2.99
C ASP A 43 -2.33 2.78 -3.07
N LYS A 44 -2.28 1.51 -3.47
CA LYS A 44 -3.44 0.60 -3.47
C LYS A 44 -4.04 0.46 -2.07
N LYS A 45 -3.21 0.17 -1.07
CA LYS A 45 -3.67 0.02 0.34
C LYS A 45 -4.28 1.30 0.86
N LEU A 46 -3.67 2.44 0.54
CA LEU A 46 -4.12 3.74 1.02
C LEU A 46 -5.45 4.14 0.36
N ASN A 47 -5.61 3.87 -0.94
CA ASN A 47 -6.87 4.09 -1.65
C ASN A 47 -7.98 3.17 -1.14
N ALA A 48 -7.69 1.89 -0.89
CA ALA A 48 -8.64 0.97 -0.28
C ALA A 48 -9.09 1.46 1.10
N LEU A 49 -8.16 1.89 1.95
CA LEU A 49 -8.46 2.45 3.27
C LEU A 49 -9.37 3.68 3.16
N ARG A 50 -9.04 4.64 2.28
CA ARG A 50 -9.89 5.82 2.03
C ARG A 50 -11.30 5.42 1.58
N GLY A 51 -11.41 4.43 0.69
CA GLY A 51 -12.70 3.90 0.25
C GLY A 51 -13.51 3.30 1.40
N HIS A 52 -12.89 2.47 2.25
CA HIS A 52 -13.54 1.89 3.41
C HIS A 52 -13.98 2.94 4.44
N LEU A 53 -13.17 3.98 4.67
CA LEU A 53 -13.53 5.08 5.56
C LEU A 53 -14.71 5.88 5.03
N ALA A 54 -14.71 6.23 3.74
CA ALA A 54 -15.82 6.94 3.12
C ALA A 54 -17.12 6.12 3.17
N GLN A 55 -17.04 4.81 2.92
CA GLN A 55 -18.17 3.90 3.05
C GLN A 55 -18.69 3.86 4.50
N GLY A 56 -17.79 3.69 5.47
CA GLY A 56 -18.14 3.67 6.89
C GLY A 56 -18.77 4.97 7.38
N GLU A 57 -18.29 6.13 6.89
CA GLU A 57 -18.88 7.44 7.18
C GLU A 57 -20.30 7.55 6.63
N SER A 58 -20.51 7.10 5.39
CA SER A 58 -21.83 7.07 4.75
C SER A 58 -22.80 6.14 5.51
N ASP A 59 -22.35 4.94 5.86
CA ASP A 59 -23.15 3.98 6.62
C ASP A 59 -23.51 4.52 8.00
N ALA A 60 -22.57 5.16 8.71
CA ALA A 60 -22.82 5.80 9.99
C ALA A 60 -23.86 6.93 9.89
N LYS A 61 -23.73 7.82 8.89
CA LYS A 61 -24.71 8.88 8.59
C LYS A 61 -26.09 8.33 8.31
N ASN A 62 -26.18 7.18 7.65
CA ASN A 62 -27.43 6.48 7.34
C ASN A 62 -27.94 5.59 8.48
N GLY A 63 -27.32 5.64 9.67
CA GLY A 63 -27.73 4.83 10.82
C GLY A 63 -27.37 3.34 10.72
N LYS A 64 -26.60 2.93 9.71
CA LYS A 64 -26.16 1.56 9.45
C LYS A 64 -24.88 1.24 10.22
N PHE A 65 -24.97 1.27 11.55
CA PHE A 65 -23.86 0.87 12.41
C PHE A 65 -24.35 -0.07 13.52
N VAL A 66 -23.46 -0.96 13.93
CA VAL A 66 -23.77 -1.92 14.99
C VAL A 66 -23.62 -1.22 16.33
N LYS A 67 -24.74 -0.99 17.03
CA LYS A 67 -24.76 -0.41 18.38
C LYS A 67 -24.29 -1.39 19.46
N ASP A 68 -24.52 -2.68 19.24
CA ASP A 68 -24.15 -3.76 20.16
C ASP A 68 -22.99 -4.56 19.54
N SER A 69 -21.77 -4.21 19.95
CA SER A 69 -20.53 -4.88 19.55
C SER A 69 -20.31 -6.22 20.27
N SER A 70 -21.27 -6.69 21.08
CA SER A 70 -21.16 -7.99 21.72
C SER A 70 -21.24 -9.12 20.69
N LEU A 71 -20.34 -10.09 20.84
CA LEU A 71 -20.25 -11.27 19.98
C LEU A 71 -21.57 -12.09 19.99
N LYS A 72 -22.30 -12.05 21.12
CA LYS A 72 -23.65 -12.63 21.24
C LYS A 72 -24.70 -11.90 20.38
N GLY A 73 -24.64 -10.56 20.31
CA GLY A 73 -25.54 -9.74 19.48
C GLY A 73 -25.31 -9.87 17.97
N LEU A 74 -24.11 -10.31 17.55
CA LEU A 74 -23.78 -10.61 16.15
C LEU A 74 -24.22 -12.02 15.75
N LEU A 75 -23.99 -13.02 16.60
CA LEU A 75 -24.37 -14.41 16.32
C LEU A 75 -25.88 -14.67 16.49
N GLY A 76 -26.57 -13.87 17.31
CA GLY A 76 -28.02 -13.99 17.53
C GLY A 76 -28.90 -13.55 16.35
N ARG A 77 -28.37 -12.79 15.39
CA ARG A 77 -29.11 -12.35 14.18
C ARG A 77 -29.15 -13.38 13.05
N SER A 78 -28.51 -14.53 13.23
CA SER A 78 -28.41 -15.62 12.23
C SER A 78 -29.45 -16.75 12.44
N LYS A 79 -30.54 -16.49 13.18
CA LYS A 79 -31.68 -17.41 13.30
C LYS A 79 -32.97 -16.74 12.87
#